data_AF-A0A9P1IIJ0-F1
#
_entry.id   AF-A0A9P1IIJ0-F1
#
_cell.length_a   1.000
_cell.length_b   1.000
_cell.length_c   1.000
_cell.angle_alpha   90.00
_cell.angle_beta   90.00
_cell.angle_gamma   90.00
#
_symmetry.space_group_name_H-M   'P 1'
#
loop_
_entity.id
_entity.type
_entity.pdbx_description
1 polymer ?
#
loop_
_entity_poly.entity_id
_entity_poly.type
_entity_poly.pdbx_seq_one_letter_code
_entity_poly.pdbx_strand_id
1 'polypeptide(L)'
;MRLNNNSISISTSIFFLIFLVNLAESTKINLVLRPTCKLSKDWNFQATLWESDTFFDDKIIASPTYHLRDGDRSFNQIQSSESDDGLFDNWFEFYTEIVHNCTNNGKNLKLHQNLKPVAVKTSDFTIIIDYDLSNRGKN
;
A
#
# COMPACT_ATOMS: atom_id res chain seq x y z
N MET A 1 -15.71 -57.53 -44.67
CA MET A 1 -16.81 -57.04 -43.80
C MET A 1 -16.17 -56.59 -42.48
N ARG A 2 -16.23 -55.27 -42.22
CA ARG A 2 -15.90 -54.51 -41.00
C ARG A 2 -14.61 -54.82 -40.21
N LEU A 3 -13.59 -54.01 -40.48
CA LEU A 3 -12.62 -53.55 -39.48
C LEU A 3 -13.35 -52.65 -38.47
N ASN A 4 -13.22 -52.92 -37.17
CA ASN A 4 -13.80 -52.09 -36.12
C ASN A 4 -12.69 -51.28 -35.45
N ASN A 5 -12.69 -49.98 -35.73
CA ASN A 5 -11.89 -48.98 -35.02
C ASN A 5 -12.60 -48.58 -33.71
N ASN A 6 -11.80 -47.99 -32.81
CA ASN A 6 -12.16 -47.11 -31.69
C ASN A 6 -12.02 -47.73 -30.31
N SER A 7 -10.96 -47.36 -29.61
CA SER A 7 -11.11 -46.49 -28.43
C SER A 7 -9.73 -45.93 -28.05
N ILE A 8 -9.56 -44.63 -28.24
CA ILE A 8 -8.43 -43.87 -27.69
C ILE A 8 -8.66 -43.80 -26.17
N SER A 9 -7.83 -44.49 -25.40
CA SER A 9 -7.83 -44.38 -23.94
C SER A 9 -7.18 -43.05 -23.54
N ILE A 10 -7.97 -41.98 -23.49
CA ILE A 10 -7.61 -40.75 -22.78
C ILE A 10 -8.10 -40.94 -21.35
N SER A 11 -7.37 -41.74 -20.56
CA SER A 11 -7.71 -41.97 -19.16
C SER A 11 -6.71 -41.23 -18.27
N THR A 12 -7.16 -40.05 -17.85
CA THR A 12 -6.83 -39.42 -16.56
C THR A 12 -5.40 -38.95 -16.32
N SER A 13 -4.80 -38.22 -17.28
CA SER A 13 -3.86 -37.12 -16.95
C SER A 13 -4.59 -35.89 -16.38
N ILE A 14 -5.71 -36.09 -15.70
CA ILE A 14 -6.54 -35.07 -15.05
C ILE A 14 -6.35 -35.23 -13.54
N PHE A 15 -5.09 -35.21 -13.10
CA PHE A 15 -4.73 -35.08 -11.69
C PHE A 15 -3.58 -34.08 -11.51
N PHE A 16 -3.43 -33.17 -12.49
CA PHE A 16 -2.53 -32.02 -12.43
C PHE A 16 -3.28 -30.71 -12.69
N LEU A 17 -4.55 -30.70 -12.31
CA LEU A 17 -5.42 -29.52 -12.30
C LEU A 17 -6.25 -29.50 -11.01
N ILE A 18 -5.66 -29.92 -9.89
CA ILE A 18 -6.02 -29.28 -8.62
C ILE A 18 -5.39 -27.90 -8.72
N PHE A 19 -6.13 -27.06 -9.42
CA PHE A 19 -5.99 -25.62 -9.48
C PHE A 19 -5.58 -25.19 -8.08
N LEU A 20 -4.38 -24.62 -8.00
CA LEU A 20 -3.89 -23.88 -6.85
C LEU A 20 -4.83 -22.70 -6.62
N VAL A 21 -6.02 -22.98 -6.08
CA VAL A 21 -6.86 -21.96 -5.48
C VAL A 21 -6.26 -21.70 -4.10
N ASN A 22 -5.04 -21.17 -4.10
CA ASN A 22 -4.62 -20.35 -2.98
C ASN A 22 -5.55 -19.15 -3.06
N LEU A 23 -6.62 -19.18 -2.27
CA LEU A 23 -7.34 -17.95 -1.92
C LEU A 23 -6.27 -17.05 -1.34
N ALA A 24 -5.78 -16.09 -2.13
CA ALA A 24 -4.96 -15.01 -1.62
C ALA A 24 -5.82 -14.33 -0.54
N GLU A 25 -5.51 -14.60 0.72
CA GLU A 25 -6.18 -13.91 1.82
C GLU A 25 -5.73 -12.46 1.73
N SER A 26 -6.66 -11.57 1.35
CA SER A 26 -6.37 -10.15 1.34
C SER A 26 -6.10 -9.67 2.76
N THR A 27 -4.95 -9.05 2.96
CA THR A 27 -4.55 -8.44 4.23
C THR A 27 -5.10 -7.03 4.29
N LYS A 28 -5.93 -6.70 5.29
CA LYS A 28 -6.38 -5.31 5.44
C LYS A 28 -5.31 -4.45 6.09
N ILE A 29 -5.12 -3.27 5.52
CA ILE A 29 -4.13 -2.30 5.92
C ILE A 29 -4.86 -1.04 6.41
N ASN A 30 -4.69 -0.72 7.69
CA ASN A 30 -5.19 0.51 8.28
C ASN A 30 -4.05 1.52 8.39
N LEU A 31 -4.11 2.63 7.64
CA LEU A 31 -3.15 3.71 7.73
C LEU A 31 -3.70 4.82 8.63
N VAL A 32 -2.98 5.15 9.69
CA VAL A 32 -3.30 6.25 10.61
C VAL A 32 -2.24 7.33 10.47
N LEU A 33 -2.63 8.48 9.95
CA LEU A 33 -1.77 9.64 9.73
C LEU A 33 -1.96 10.66 10.84
N ARG A 34 -0.86 11.02 11.51
CA ARG A 34 -0.80 12.05 12.56
C ARG A 34 0.26 13.11 12.22
N PRO A 35 0.07 13.88 11.14
CA PRO A 35 1.05 14.87 10.74
C PRO A 35 0.91 16.14 11.60
N THR A 36 2.04 16.82 11.78
CA THR A 36 2.16 18.05 12.57
C THR A 36 2.93 19.11 11.77
N CYS A 37 2.61 20.36 12.06
CA CYS A 37 3.30 21.54 11.52
C CYS A 37 3.63 22.48 12.67
N LYS A 38 4.90 22.87 12.81
CA LYS A 38 5.38 23.81 13.83
C LYS A 38 5.36 25.26 13.37
N LEU A 39 5.01 25.49 12.10
CA LEU A 39 4.87 26.84 11.55
C LEU A 39 3.48 27.35 11.93
N SER A 40 3.41 28.57 12.45
CA SER A 40 2.14 29.20 12.86
C SER A 40 1.35 29.65 11.64
N LYS A 41 0.71 28.69 10.96
CA LYS A 41 -0.09 28.91 9.75
C LYS A 41 -1.01 27.74 9.44
N ASP A 42 -2.03 28.02 8.64
CA ASP A 42 -2.84 26.99 8.00
C ASP A 42 -2.04 26.28 6.91
N TRP A 43 -2.31 24.99 6.74
CA TRP A 43 -1.56 24.14 5.83
C TRP A 43 -2.38 22.94 5.36
N ASN A 44 -1.92 22.34 4.27
CA ASN A 44 -2.55 21.24 3.60
C ASN A 44 -1.57 20.08 3.51
N PHE A 45 -2.10 18.87 3.54
CA PHE A 45 -1.34 17.68 3.18
C PHE A 45 -2.19 16.62 2.51
N GLN A 46 -1.52 15.77 1.74
CA GLN A 46 -2.04 14.54 1.18
C GLN A 46 -0.97 13.47 1.34
N ALA A 47 -1.37 12.24 1.63
CA ALA A 47 -0.48 11.09 1.72
C ALA A 47 -0.91 10.00 0.75
N THR A 48 0.06 9.29 0.20
CA THR A 48 -0.13 8.06 -0.56
C THR A 48 0.73 6.97 0.09
N LEU A 49 0.13 5.82 0.34
CA LEU A 49 0.82 4.59 0.70
C LEU A 49 1.06 3.80 -0.58
N TRP A 50 2.30 3.39 -0.73
CA TRP A 50 2.77 2.57 -1.84
C TRP A 50 3.39 1.31 -1.27
N GLU A 51 3.23 0.22 -2.00
CA GLU A 51 4.06 -0.96 -1.90
C GLU A 51 5.17 -0.84 -2.93
N SER A 52 6.40 -1.13 -2.53
CA SER A 52 7.51 -1.22 -3.47
C SER A 52 7.73 -2.67 -3.84
N ASP A 53 7.53 -3.00 -5.11
CA ASP A 53 7.90 -4.30 -5.65
C ASP A 53 9.14 -4.22 -6.52
N THR A 54 9.76 -5.38 -6.73
CA THR A 54 10.95 -5.54 -7.58
C THR A 54 10.76 -4.96 -8.99
N PHE A 55 9.53 -4.94 -9.52
CA PHE A 55 9.26 -4.51 -10.90
C PHE A 55 8.47 -3.20 -11.00
N PHE A 56 7.45 -2.99 -10.17
CA PHE A 56 6.61 -1.79 -10.22
C PHE A 56 6.08 -1.46 -8.82
N ASP A 57 6.18 -0.22 -8.39
CA ASP A 57 5.55 0.19 -7.14
C ASP A 57 4.03 0.25 -7.30
N ASP A 58 3.31 -0.44 -6.44
CA ASP A 58 1.86 -0.49 -6.46
C ASP A 58 1.23 0.51 -5.49
N LYS A 59 0.28 1.28 -6.01
CA LYS A 59 -0.43 2.29 -5.24
C LYS A 59 -1.53 1.65 -4.41
N ILE A 60 -1.26 1.48 -3.12
CA ILE A 60 -2.21 0.88 -2.16
C ILE A 60 -3.36 1.82 -1.86
N ILE A 61 -3.06 3.06 -1.43
CA ILE A 61 -4.10 4.02 -1.05
C ILE A 61 -3.61 5.46 -1.11
N ALA A 62 -4.48 6.37 -1.54
CA ALA A 62 -4.27 7.81 -1.43
C ALA A 62 -5.32 8.46 -0.55
N SER A 63 -4.88 9.39 0.28
CA SER A 63 -5.76 10.23 1.07
C SER A 63 -6.42 11.32 0.23
N PRO A 64 -7.57 11.87 0.68
CA PRO A 64 -7.98 13.18 0.22
C PRO A 64 -6.94 14.24 0.66
N THR A 65 -7.04 15.44 0.10
CA THR A 65 -6.32 16.58 0.66
C THR A 65 -7.00 17.01 1.95
N TYR A 66 -6.22 17.07 3.03
CA TYR A 66 -6.68 17.59 4.31
C TYR A 66 -6.22 19.03 4.48
N HIS A 67 -7.12 19.86 5.01
CA HIS A 67 -6.85 21.25 5.38
C HIS A 67 -6.78 21.34 6.90
N LEU A 68 -5.68 21.83 7.44
CA LEU A 68 -5.41 21.91 8.88
C LEU A 68 -5.13 23.35 9.27
N ARG A 69 -5.71 23.77 10.39
CA ARG A 69 -5.46 25.11 10.94
C ARG A 69 -4.18 25.12 11.76
N ASP A 70 -3.67 26.32 12.02
CA ASP A 70 -2.55 26.48 12.95
C ASP A 70 -2.85 25.82 14.31
N GLY A 71 -1.88 25.07 14.83
CA GLY A 71 -1.98 24.35 16.10
C GLY A 71 -2.80 23.06 16.04
N ASP A 72 -3.51 22.76 14.95
CA ASP A 72 -4.27 21.53 14.82
C ASP A 72 -3.34 20.31 14.76
N ARG A 73 -3.70 19.29 15.51
CA ARG A 73 -3.20 17.93 15.31
C ARG A 73 -4.28 17.18 14.55
N SER A 74 -3.91 16.60 13.42
CA SER A 74 -4.85 15.79 12.67
C SER A 74 -4.71 14.32 13.01
N PHE A 75 -5.83 13.62 13.08
CA PHE A 75 -5.92 12.17 13.16
C PHE A 75 -6.74 11.70 11.97
N ASN A 76 -6.07 11.27 10.91
CA ASN A 76 -6.76 10.78 9.71
C ASN A 76 -6.48 9.30 9.55
N GLN A 77 -7.53 8.51 9.72
CA GLN A 77 -7.48 7.09 9.43
C GLN A 77 -8.00 6.86 8.02
N ILE A 78 -7.26 6.06 7.27
CA ILE A 78 -7.59 5.64 5.91
C ILE A 78 -7.38 4.13 5.86
N GLN A 79 -8.33 3.41 5.26
CA GLN A 79 -8.32 1.96 5.23
C GLN A 79 -8.19 1.47 3.80
N SER A 80 -7.28 0.53 3.56
CA SER A 80 -7.15 -0.20 2.30
C SER A 80 -7.04 -1.70 2.58
N SER A 81 -7.01 -2.49 1.53
CA SER A 81 -6.75 -3.92 1.59
C SER A 81 -5.85 -4.28 0.43
N GLU A 82 -4.80 -5.06 0.70
CA GLU A 82 -3.89 -5.55 -0.32
C GLU A 82 -3.95 -7.07 -0.38
N SER A 83 -3.73 -7.67 -1.55
CA SER A 83 -3.81 -9.12 -1.73
C SER A 83 -2.59 -9.74 -2.38
N ASP A 84 -1.65 -8.93 -2.85
CA ASP A 84 -0.46 -9.37 -3.55
C ASP A 84 0.77 -8.69 -2.91
N ASP A 85 1.80 -9.47 -2.58
CA ASP A 85 3.10 -9.02 -2.05
C ASP A 85 4.24 -9.21 -3.06
N GLY A 86 3.89 -9.47 -4.32
CA GLY A 86 4.82 -9.83 -5.36
C GLY A 86 5.35 -11.28 -5.24
N LEU A 87 6.37 -11.61 -6.04
CA LEU A 87 6.80 -13.00 -6.26
C LEU A 87 8.05 -13.45 -5.48
N PHE A 88 8.75 -12.55 -4.78
CA PHE A 88 10.16 -12.79 -4.41
C PHE A 88 10.46 -12.89 -2.90
N ASP A 89 9.60 -12.40 -2.00
CA ASP A 89 9.76 -12.66 -0.56
C ASP A 89 8.41 -12.88 0.14
N ASN A 90 8.29 -12.57 1.43
CA ASN A 90 7.04 -12.72 2.22
C ASN A 90 6.84 -11.46 3.10
N TRP A 91 7.29 -10.31 2.61
CA TRP A 91 7.30 -9.04 3.31
C TRP A 91 6.75 -7.94 2.41
N PHE A 92 5.75 -7.23 2.91
CA PHE A 92 5.33 -5.99 2.30
C PHE A 92 6.37 -4.89 2.54
N GLU A 93 6.85 -4.27 1.46
CA GLU A 93 7.86 -3.20 1.48
C GLU A 93 7.20 -1.83 1.27
N PHE A 94 6.47 -1.36 2.29
CA PHE A 94 5.73 -0.11 2.14
C PHE A 94 6.61 1.14 2.24
N TYR A 95 6.20 2.17 1.51
CA TYR A 95 6.63 3.55 1.74
C TYR A 95 5.46 4.52 1.64
N THR A 96 5.65 5.71 2.20
CA THR A 96 4.70 6.80 2.07
C THR A 96 5.28 7.96 1.29
N GLU A 97 4.45 8.54 0.43
CA GLU A 97 4.70 9.82 -0.19
C GLU A 97 3.70 10.85 0.34
N ILE A 98 4.22 11.91 0.95
CA ILE A 98 3.40 12.98 1.51
C ILE A 98 3.70 14.27 0.79
N VAL A 99 2.67 14.87 0.19
CA VAL A 99 2.73 16.21 -0.38
C VAL A 99 2.11 17.17 0.62
N HIS A 100 2.82 18.24 0.99
CA HIS A 100 2.33 19.22 1.95
C HIS A 100 2.89 20.61 1.68
N ASN A 101 2.20 21.64 2.18
CA ASN A 101 2.68 23.04 2.10
C ASN A 101 3.09 23.63 3.46
N CYS A 102 3.31 22.80 4.49
CA CYS A 102 3.89 23.22 5.78
C CYS A 102 5.38 23.63 5.62
N THR A 103 5.61 24.77 4.97
CA THR A 103 6.93 25.30 4.62
C THR A 103 6.98 26.82 4.82
N ASN A 104 8.15 27.37 5.07
CA ASN A 104 8.34 28.81 5.32
C ASN A 104 7.89 29.67 4.14
N ASN A 105 7.98 29.16 2.91
CA ASN A 105 7.59 29.85 1.69
C ASN A 105 6.22 29.42 1.14
N GLY A 106 5.51 28.52 1.83
CA GLY A 106 4.21 27.99 1.39
C GLY A 106 4.26 27.09 0.15
N LYS A 107 5.44 26.74 -0.35
CA LYS A 107 5.57 25.78 -1.46
C LYS A 107 5.22 24.37 -1.02
N ASN A 108 4.69 23.60 -1.96
CA ASN A 108 4.49 22.17 -1.77
C ASN A 108 5.84 21.46 -1.78
N LEU A 109 6.09 20.63 -0.77
CA LEU A 109 7.18 19.68 -0.74
C LEU A 109 6.62 18.25 -0.72
N LYS A 110 7.38 17.34 -1.30
CA LYS A 110 7.13 15.90 -1.31
C LYS A 110 8.12 15.22 -0.36
N LEU A 111 7.60 14.53 0.65
CA LEU A 111 8.36 13.69 1.56
C LEU A 111 8.16 12.23 1.18
N HIS A 112 9.26 11.55 0.86
CA HIS A 112 9.31 10.10 0.69
C HIS A 112 9.85 9.48 1.98
N GLN A 113 9.14 8.50 2.54
CA GLN A 113 9.57 7.81 3.75
C GLN A 113 9.25 6.32 3.67
N ASN A 114 10.31 5.51 3.69
CA ASN A 114 10.19 4.06 3.79
C ASN A 114 9.66 3.69 5.17
N LEU A 115 8.77 2.70 5.20
CA LEU A 115 8.25 2.11 6.42
C LEU A 115 9.05 0.86 6.78
N LYS A 116 8.75 0.29 7.95
CA LYS A 116 9.33 -1.00 8.31
C LYS A 116 8.64 -2.10 7.50
N PRO A 117 9.38 -3.10 6.99
CA PRO A 117 8.79 -4.25 6.33
C PRO A 117 7.77 -4.96 7.24
N VAL A 118 6.66 -5.42 6.65
CA VAL A 118 5.59 -6.11 7.38
C VAL A 118 5.44 -7.52 6.79
N ALA A 119 5.49 -8.56 7.63
CA ALA A 119 5.35 -9.92 7.14
C ALA A 119 3.96 -10.16 6.54
N VAL A 120 3.88 -10.90 5.44
CA VAL A 120 2.63 -11.12 4.70
C VAL A 120 1.67 -12.06 5.45
N LYS A 121 2.19 -12.87 6.36
CA LYS A 121 1.39 -13.73 7.26
C LYS A 121 0.73 -12.97 8.43
N THR A 122 0.76 -11.65 8.43
CA THR A 122 0.12 -10.87 9.48
C THR A 122 -1.35 -10.69 9.12
N SER A 123 -2.27 -11.04 10.03
CA SER A 123 -3.66 -10.61 9.96
C SER A 123 -3.75 -9.08 9.80
N ASP A 124 -4.93 -8.55 9.42
CA ASP A 124 -5.25 -7.11 9.37
C ASP A 124 -4.39 -6.27 10.32
N PHE A 125 -3.58 -5.36 9.79
CA PHE A 125 -2.63 -4.58 10.58
C PHE A 125 -2.84 -3.07 10.42
N THR A 126 -2.26 -2.32 11.37
CA THR A 126 -2.35 -0.85 11.40
C THR A 126 -0.96 -0.25 11.33
N ILE A 127 -0.74 0.59 10.33
CA ILE A 127 0.42 1.45 10.20
C ILE A 127 0.07 2.80 10.82
N ILE A 128 0.78 3.18 11.88
CA ILE A 128 0.63 4.50 12.49
C ILE A 128 1.85 5.34 12.13
N ILE A 129 1.57 6.54 11.64
CA ILE A 129 2.58 7.44 11.11
C ILE A 129 2.49 8.80 11.80
N ASP A 130 3.56 9.15 12.51
CA ASP A 130 3.77 10.47 13.12
C ASP A 130 4.83 11.23 12.33
N TYR A 131 4.45 12.36 11.72
CA TYR A 131 5.40 13.21 11.01
C TYR A 131 5.34 14.66 11.46
N ASP A 132 6.52 15.25 11.65
CA ASP A 132 6.69 16.70 11.64
C ASP A 132 7.07 17.11 10.21
N LEU A 133 6.13 17.76 9.52
CA LEU A 133 6.28 18.14 8.12
C LEU A 133 6.92 19.52 7.94
N SER A 134 7.31 20.19 9.03
CA SER A 134 7.85 21.54 9.01
C SER A 134 9.12 21.63 8.15
N ASN A 135 9.00 22.23 6.96
CA ASN A 135 10.08 22.36 5.98
C ASN A 135 10.75 21.02 5.60
N ARG A 136 10.01 19.91 5.66
CA ARG A 136 10.49 18.58 5.26
C ARG A 136 10.12 18.26 3.81
N GLY A 137 10.86 17.35 3.19
CA GLY A 137 10.65 16.93 1.81
C GLY A 137 11.49 17.71 0.80
N LYS A 138 11.23 17.45 -0.49
CA LYS A 138 11.91 18.04 -1.65
C LYS A 138 10.86 18.64 -2.60
N ASN A 139 11.25 19.65 -3.37
CA ASN A 139 10.43 20.15 -4.48
C ASN A 139 10.49 19.16 -5.65
#